data_AF-N6YWE6-F1
#
_entry.id   AF-N6YWE6-F1
#
_cell.length_a   1.000
_cell.length_b   1.000
_cell.length_c   1.000
_cell.angle_alpha   90.00
_cell.angle_beta   90.00
_cell.angle_gamma   90.00
#
_symmetry.space_group_name_H-M   'P 1'
#
loop_
_entity.id
_entity.type
_entity.pdbx_description
1 polymer ?
#
loop_
_entity_poly.entity_id
_entity_poly.type
_entity_poly.pdbx_seq_one_letter_code
_entity_poly.pdbx_strand_id
1 'polypeptide(L)'
;MRAVWISGVLTAASWLVMAWHLAGLKPSVIALQLAWSPKVFGEIIHFWPPEGLALYRRWLPFDGLVLLGYGAFGWLLAAHTRIFSQLPRISRAAAPFVLPLAAAFDAAENGLHWWLTEMPRFGVPSIYLISTVCSVLKWLSLILFCALVLWAQAVKDERGRA
;
A
#
# COMPACT_ATOMS: atom_id res chain seq x y z
N MET A 1 8.99 0.40 -21.17
CA MET A 1 8.21 -0.86 -21.19
C MET A 1 8.83 -1.98 -20.36
N ARG A 2 10.07 -2.44 -20.59
CA ARG A 2 10.69 -3.51 -19.76
C ARG A 2 10.70 -3.18 -18.25
N ALA A 3 11.13 -1.98 -17.88
CA ALA A 3 11.18 -1.55 -16.48
C ALA A 3 9.80 -1.57 -15.79
N VAL A 4 8.74 -1.16 -16.50
CA VAL A 4 7.34 -1.21 -16.02
C VAL A 4 6.91 -2.65 -15.72
N TRP A 5 7.22 -3.59 -16.62
CA TRP A 5 6.92 -5.01 -16.40
C TRP A 5 7.70 -5.58 -15.23
N ILE A 6 9.00 -5.30 -15.15
CA ILE A 6 9.85 -5.76 -14.05
C ILE A 6 9.31 -5.25 -12.71
N SER A 7 9.04 -3.95 -12.59
CA SER A 7 8.52 -3.37 -11.35
C SER A 7 7.14 -3.94 -10.99
N GLY A 8 6.25 -4.12 -11.98
CA GLY A 8 4.91 -4.67 -11.77
C GLY A 8 4.93 -6.15 -11.34
N VAL A 9 5.72 -6.99 -12.03
CA VAL A 9 5.86 -8.41 -11.69
C VAL A 9 6.54 -8.58 -10.33
N LEU A 10 7.61 -7.82 -10.07
CA LEU A 10 8.29 -7.85 -8.77
C LEU A 10 7.36 -7.46 -7.64
N THR A 11 6.55 -6.41 -7.83
CA THR A 11 5.50 -6.01 -6.88
C THR A 11 4.52 -7.14 -6.61
N ALA A 12 3.93 -7.69 -7.67
CA ALA A 12 2.90 -8.73 -7.55
C ALA A 12 3.46 -9.99 -6.87
N ALA A 13 4.65 -10.44 -7.27
CA ALA A 13 5.31 -11.60 -6.67
C ALA A 13 5.63 -11.34 -5.19
N SER A 14 6.19 -10.19 -4.86
CA SER A 14 6.56 -9.84 -3.47
C SER A 14 5.33 -9.73 -2.58
N TRP A 15 4.26 -9.09 -3.08
CA TRP A 15 2.98 -8.98 -2.37
C TRP A 15 2.34 -10.35 -2.17
N LEU A 16 2.32 -11.23 -3.17
CA LEU A 16 1.78 -12.59 -3.04
C LEU A 16 2.55 -13.42 -2.03
N VAL A 17 3.88 -13.35 -2.04
CA VAL A 17 4.73 -14.04 -1.05
C VAL A 17 4.41 -13.53 0.35
N MET A 18 4.31 -12.22 0.56
CA MET A 18 3.99 -11.65 1.86
C MET A 18 2.57 -12.02 2.30
N ALA A 19 1.59 -11.89 1.43
CA ALA A 19 0.19 -12.25 1.70
C ALA A 19 0.06 -13.73 2.09
N TRP A 20 0.78 -14.63 1.41
CA TRP A 20 0.82 -16.05 1.75
C TRP A 20 1.35 -16.30 3.17
N HIS A 21 2.48 -15.69 3.52
CA HIS A 21 3.07 -15.88 4.85
C HIS A 21 2.22 -15.28 5.97
N LEU A 22 1.49 -14.20 5.71
CA LEU A 22 0.67 -13.51 6.71
C LEU A 22 -0.80 -13.96 6.71
N ALA A 23 -1.22 -14.83 5.78
CA ALA A 23 -2.61 -15.29 5.63
C ALA A 23 -3.16 -16.02 6.88
N GLY A 24 -2.28 -16.63 7.67
CA GLY A 24 -2.65 -17.33 8.89
C GLY A 24 -3.00 -16.43 10.07
N LEU A 25 -2.65 -15.13 10.02
CA LEU A 25 -2.87 -14.20 11.12
C LEU A 25 -4.36 -13.78 11.17
N LYS A 26 -5.00 -14.05 12.31
CA LYS A 26 -6.39 -13.68 12.58
C LYS A 26 -6.48 -12.97 13.93
N PRO A 27 -7.06 -11.76 14.01
CA PRO A 27 -7.52 -10.89 12.92
C PRO A 27 -6.41 -10.54 11.90
N SER A 28 -6.79 -10.16 10.67
CA SER A 28 -5.83 -9.95 9.60
C SER A 28 -4.92 -8.74 9.82
N VAL A 29 -3.81 -8.67 9.09
CA VAL A 29 -2.92 -7.49 9.08
C VAL A 29 -3.66 -6.23 8.62
N ILE A 30 -4.65 -6.35 7.73
CA ILE A 30 -5.51 -5.23 7.33
C ILE A 30 -6.35 -4.72 8.51
N ALA A 31 -6.84 -5.61 9.38
CA ALA A 31 -7.52 -5.20 10.60
C ALA A 31 -6.56 -4.41 11.52
N LEU A 32 -5.30 -4.82 11.60
CA LEU A 32 -4.28 -4.09 12.36
C LEU A 32 -3.99 -2.70 11.79
N GLN A 33 -3.93 -2.55 10.46
CA GLN A 33 -3.80 -1.25 9.76
C GLN A 33 -4.91 -0.26 10.12
N LEU A 34 -6.11 -0.78 10.39
CA LEU A 34 -7.28 0.02 10.74
C LEU A 34 -7.48 0.18 12.25
N ALA A 35 -6.55 -0.28 13.08
CA ALA A 35 -6.65 -0.20 14.53
C ALA A 35 -6.21 1.17 15.07
N TRP A 36 -7.16 2.11 15.08
CA TRP A 36 -6.92 3.52 15.45
C TRP A 36 -6.69 3.79 16.95
N SER A 37 -6.79 2.77 17.81
CA SER A 37 -6.64 2.93 19.25
C SER A 37 -5.72 1.86 19.86
N PRO A 38 -5.04 2.17 20.97
CA PRO A 38 -4.17 1.19 21.65
C PRO A 38 -4.92 -0.10 22.04
N LYS A 39 -6.19 0.02 22.44
CA LYS A 39 -7.02 -1.12 22.83
C LYS A 39 -7.24 -2.08 21.66
N VAL A 40 -7.78 -1.58 20.54
CA VAL A 40 -8.08 -2.41 19.36
C VAL A 40 -6.80 -3.03 18.79
N PHE A 41 -5.72 -2.26 18.75
CA PHE A 41 -4.42 -2.75 18.27
C PHE A 41 -3.86 -3.87 19.16
N GLY A 42 -3.94 -3.68 20.48
CA GLY A 42 -3.52 -4.68 21.45
C GLY A 42 -4.36 -5.96 21.41
N GLU A 43 -5.68 -5.83 21.24
CA GLU A 43 -6.60 -6.97 21.07
C GLU A 43 -6.23 -7.81 19.85
N ILE A 44 -5.97 -7.19 18.69
CA ILE A 44 -5.57 -7.91 17.48
C ILE A 44 -4.27 -8.68 17.70
N ILE A 45 -3.25 -8.03 18.27
CA ILE A 45 -1.97 -8.70 18.57
C ILE A 45 -2.16 -9.84 19.56
N HIS A 46 -3.03 -9.68 20.56
CA HIS A 46 -3.31 -10.70 21.55
C HIS A 46 -3.99 -11.95 20.95
N PHE A 47 -4.81 -11.79 19.90
CA PHE A 47 -5.44 -12.91 19.21
C PHE A 47 -4.50 -13.68 18.28
N TRP A 48 -3.36 -13.09 17.91
CA TRP A 48 -2.37 -13.79 17.10
C TRP A 48 -1.72 -14.94 17.90
N PRO A 49 -1.33 -16.03 17.21
CA PRO A 49 -0.51 -17.05 17.85
C PRO A 49 0.78 -16.44 18.42
N PRO A 50 1.42 -17.06 19.42
CA PRO A 50 2.63 -16.51 20.06
C PRO A 50 3.74 -16.13 19.06
N GLU A 51 3.88 -16.89 17.97
CA GLU A 51 4.86 -16.65 16.92
C GLU A 51 4.41 -15.62 15.89
N GLY A 52 3.13 -15.25 15.89
CA GLY A 52 2.50 -14.39 14.88
C GLY A 52 3.04 -12.97 14.89
N LEU A 53 3.28 -12.40 16.07
CA LEU A 53 3.88 -11.07 16.19
C LEU A 53 5.32 -11.05 15.65
N ALA A 54 6.11 -12.07 15.97
CA ALA A 54 7.48 -12.20 15.46
C ALA A 54 7.50 -12.39 13.94
N LEU A 55 6.58 -13.19 13.41
CA LEU A 55 6.40 -13.36 11.97
C LEU A 55 6.04 -12.04 11.28
N TYR A 56 5.04 -11.31 11.80
CA TYR A 56 4.64 -10.02 11.26
C TYR A 56 5.80 -9.01 11.26
N ARG A 57 6.48 -8.86 12.40
CA ARG A 57 7.67 -8.01 12.51
C ARG A 57 8.76 -8.41 11.53
N ARG A 58 9.02 -9.70 11.34
CA ARG A 58 10.02 -10.16 10.37
C ARG A 58 9.70 -9.73 8.94
N TRP A 59 8.43 -9.65 8.57
CA TRP A 59 7.99 -9.30 7.21
C TRP A 59 7.89 -7.80 6.93
N LEU A 60 7.76 -6.95 7.94
CA LEU A 60 7.71 -5.48 7.78
C LEU A 60 8.85 -4.88 6.91
N PRO A 61 10.13 -5.29 7.01
CA PRO A 61 11.20 -4.73 6.20
C PRO A 61 11.12 -5.22 4.75
N PHE A 62 10.64 -6.45 4.53
CA PHE A 62 10.44 -7.01 3.20
C PHE A 62 9.29 -6.32 2.46
N ASP A 63 8.33 -5.76 3.18
CA ASP A 63 7.30 -4.92 2.57
C ASP A 63 7.92 -3.73 1.84
N GLY A 64 9.08 -3.23 2.29
CA GLY A 64 9.86 -2.21 1.57
C GLY A 64 10.14 -2.55 0.10
N LEU A 65 10.28 -3.83 -0.25
CA LEU A 65 10.42 -4.26 -1.67
C LEU A 65 9.11 -4.11 -2.44
N VAL A 66 7.98 -4.38 -1.81
CA VAL A 66 6.64 -4.17 -2.38
C VAL A 66 6.45 -2.67 -2.62
N LEU A 67 6.75 -1.83 -1.62
CA LEU A 67 6.65 -0.37 -1.69
C LEU A 67 7.49 0.23 -2.82
N LEU A 68 8.77 -0.16 -2.89
CA LEU A 68 9.65 0.26 -3.98
C LEU A 68 9.13 -0.22 -5.33
N GLY A 69 8.62 -1.45 -5.39
CA GLY A 69 8.03 -2.04 -6.58
C GLY A 69 6.85 -1.24 -7.12
N TYR A 70 5.79 -1.05 -6.32
CA TYR A 70 4.58 -0.39 -6.81
C TYR A 70 4.76 1.12 -6.96
N GLY A 71 5.57 1.75 -6.12
CA GLY A 71 5.94 3.17 -6.28
C GLY A 71 6.66 3.40 -7.60
N ALA A 72 7.68 2.59 -7.90
CA ALA A 72 8.38 2.66 -9.18
C ALA A 72 7.45 2.29 -10.35
N PHE A 73 6.60 1.27 -10.21
CA PHE A 73 5.65 0.89 -11.24
C PHE A 73 4.72 2.04 -11.61
N GLY A 74 4.09 2.71 -10.64
CA GLY A 74 3.18 3.81 -10.93
C GLY A 74 3.87 5.00 -11.57
N TRP A 75 5.05 5.38 -11.08
CA TRP A 75 5.86 6.41 -11.70
C TRP A 75 6.20 6.07 -13.14
N LEU A 76 6.76 4.88 -13.38
CA LEU A 76 7.17 4.44 -14.72
C LEU A 76 5.99 4.32 -15.67
N LEU A 77 4.86 3.76 -15.20
CA LEU A 77 3.66 3.61 -16.00
C LEU A 77 3.11 4.98 -16.40
N ALA A 78 3.03 5.94 -15.48
CA ALA A 78 2.38 7.22 -15.74
C ALA A 78 3.29 8.25 -16.42
N ALA A 79 4.57 8.30 -16.06
CA ALA A 79 5.53 9.28 -16.61
C ALA A 79 6.16 8.83 -17.93
N HIS A 80 6.31 7.51 -18.15
CA HIS A 80 7.05 6.98 -19.31
C HIS A 80 6.18 6.19 -20.30
N THR A 81 4.85 6.26 -20.18
CA THR A 81 3.92 5.70 -21.17
C THR A 81 2.85 6.71 -21.57
N ARG A 82 2.09 6.39 -22.62
CA ARG A 82 0.98 7.23 -23.11
C ARG A 82 -0.37 6.84 -22.52
N ILE A 83 -0.43 5.96 -21.52
CA ILE A 83 -1.70 5.47 -20.95
C ILE A 83 -2.61 6.63 -20.54
N PHE A 84 -2.08 7.63 -19.82
CA PHE A 84 -2.87 8.76 -19.32
C PHE A 84 -2.90 9.97 -20.29
N SER A 85 -2.45 9.81 -21.54
CA SER A 85 -2.30 10.92 -22.49
C SER A 85 -3.61 11.61 -22.86
N GLN A 86 -4.72 10.86 -22.83
CA GLN A 86 -6.06 11.32 -23.18
C GLN A 86 -6.84 11.90 -21.99
N LEU A 87 -6.31 11.78 -20.77
CA LEU A 87 -6.94 12.35 -19.59
C LEU A 87 -6.72 13.87 -19.51
N PRO A 88 -7.55 14.59 -18.73
CA PRO A 88 -7.35 16.01 -18.44
C PRO A 88 -5.95 16.30 -17.89
N ARG A 89 -5.47 17.53 -18.14
CA ARG A 89 -4.10 17.96 -17.78
C ARG A 89 -3.76 17.71 -16.31
N ILE A 90 -4.70 17.97 -15.40
CA ILE A 90 -4.50 17.79 -13.95
C ILE A 90 -4.31 16.32 -13.62
N SER A 91 -5.22 15.45 -14.06
CA SER A 91 -5.15 14.01 -13.83
C SER A 91 -3.87 13.40 -14.39
N ARG A 92 -3.47 13.81 -15.60
CA ARG A 92 -2.23 13.38 -16.25
C ARG A 92 -0.98 13.83 -15.48
N ALA A 93 -0.98 15.06 -14.95
CA ALA A 93 0.13 15.59 -14.17
C ALA A 93 0.24 14.94 -12.78
N ALA A 94 -0.89 14.56 -12.18
CA ALA A 94 -0.93 13.94 -10.85
C ALA A 94 -0.61 12.43 -10.89
N ALA A 95 -1.01 11.72 -11.95
CA ALA A 95 -0.91 10.26 -12.04
C ALA A 95 0.47 9.66 -11.67
N PRO A 96 1.62 10.24 -12.07
CA PRO A 96 2.94 9.72 -11.68
C PRO A 96 3.22 9.70 -10.18
N PHE A 97 2.56 10.57 -9.41
CA PHE A 97 2.84 10.74 -7.98
C PHE A 97 1.91 9.92 -7.09
N VAL A 98 0.81 9.38 -7.61
CA VAL A 98 -0.21 8.70 -6.79
C VAL A 98 0.34 7.45 -6.09
N LEU A 99 0.99 6.54 -6.83
CA LEU A 99 1.57 5.33 -6.22
C LEU A 99 2.84 5.60 -5.40
N PRO A 100 3.77 6.50 -5.80
CA PRO A 100 4.85 6.93 -4.91
C PRO A 100 4.34 7.53 -3.59
N LEU A 101 3.24 8.29 -3.61
CA LEU A 101 2.63 8.83 -2.40
C LEU A 101 2.00 7.73 -1.55
N ALA A 102 1.34 6.75 -2.19
CA ALA A 102 0.86 5.55 -1.50
C ALA A 102 2.01 4.83 -0.77
N ALA A 103 3.16 4.66 -1.44
CA ALA A 103 4.36 4.04 -0.87
C ALA A 103 4.94 4.84 0.30
N ALA A 104 4.87 6.17 0.25
CA ALA A 104 5.30 7.01 1.37
C ALA A 104 4.40 6.82 2.60
N PHE A 105 3.08 6.77 2.42
CA PHE A 105 2.15 6.50 3.52
C PHE A 105 2.32 5.08 4.08
N ASP A 106 2.55 4.10 3.21
CA ASP A 106 2.84 2.72 3.59
C ASP A 106 4.14 2.61 4.40
N ALA A 107 5.21 3.28 3.96
CA ALA A 107 6.48 3.30 4.69
C ALA A 107 6.33 3.93 6.07
N ALA A 108 5.56 5.02 6.18
CA ALA A 108 5.27 5.68 7.45
C ALA A 108 4.51 4.75 8.38
N GLU A 109 3.44 4.11 7.90
CA GLU A 109 2.68 3.12 8.69
C GLU A 109 3.58 1.96 9.12
N ASN A 110 4.36 1.36 8.21
CA ASN A 110 5.25 0.25 8.53
C ASN A 110 6.29 0.63 9.59
N GLY A 111 6.84 1.84 9.54
CA GLY A 111 7.73 2.36 10.57
C GLY A 111 7.03 2.53 11.91
N LEU A 112 5.80 3.04 11.91
CA LEU A 112 4.98 3.16 13.12
C LEU A 112 4.62 1.79 13.70
N HIS A 113 4.22 0.83 12.87
CA HIS A 113 3.92 -0.52 13.30
C HIS A 113 5.16 -1.24 13.82
N TRP A 114 6.32 -1.05 13.20
CA TRP A 114 7.59 -1.56 13.71
C TRP A 114 7.86 -1.05 15.12
N TRP A 115 7.67 0.24 15.36
CA TRP A 115 7.83 0.83 16.68
C TRP A 115 6.77 0.32 17.66
N LEU A 116 5.48 0.44 17.32
CA LEU A 116 4.34 0.07 18.18
C LEU A 116 4.32 -1.41 18.59
N THR A 117 4.85 -2.31 17.75
CA THR A 117 4.87 -3.75 18.03
C THR A 117 6.07 -4.23 18.84
N GLU A 118 7.04 -3.35 19.14
CA GLU A 118 8.23 -3.70 19.92
C GLU A 118 7.91 -3.95 21.40
N MET A 119 6.98 -3.17 21.95
CA MET A 119 6.44 -3.32 23.30
C MET A 119 5.06 -2.66 23.38
N PRO A 120 4.17 -3.09 24.29
CA PRO A 120 2.86 -2.44 24.47
C PRO A 120 3.00 -0.97 24.86
N ARG A 121 2.31 -0.07 24.15
CA ARG A 121 2.39 1.39 24.38
C ARG A 121 1.00 2.02 24.46
N PHE A 122 0.42 2.10 25.65
CA PHE A 122 -0.93 2.64 25.84
C PHE A 122 -1.00 4.17 25.90
N GLY A 123 0.12 4.85 26.21
CA GLY A 123 0.17 6.31 26.41
C GLY A 123 0.29 7.16 25.14
N VAL A 124 0.18 6.57 23.95
CA VAL A 124 0.40 7.26 22.66
C VAL A 124 -0.76 7.10 21.67
N PRO A 125 -2.01 7.38 22.06
CA PRO A 125 -3.19 7.13 21.21
C PRO A 125 -3.13 7.88 19.87
N SER A 126 -2.51 9.06 19.83
CA SER A 126 -2.31 9.82 18.59
C SER A 126 -1.46 9.09 17.57
N ILE A 127 -0.48 8.28 17.99
CA ILE A 127 0.40 7.54 17.08
C ILE A 127 -0.34 6.40 16.40
N TYR A 128 -1.25 5.71 17.10
CA TYR A 128 -2.13 4.72 16.49
C TYR A 128 -3.03 5.35 15.44
N LEU A 129 -3.62 6.51 15.76
CA LEU A 129 -4.45 7.25 14.81
C LEU A 129 -3.65 7.69 13.57
N ILE A 130 -2.43 8.21 13.73
CA ILE A 130 -1.56 8.58 12.61
C ILE A 130 -1.26 7.35 11.74
N SER A 131 -0.95 6.21 12.35
CA SER A 131 -0.71 4.94 11.63
C SER A 131 -1.92 4.52 10.79
N THR A 132 -3.12 4.61 11.37
CA THR A 132 -4.38 4.33 10.67
C THR A 132 -4.63 5.33 9.54
N VAL A 133 -4.38 6.63 9.75
CA VAL A 133 -4.52 7.65 8.70
C VAL A 133 -3.57 7.37 7.54
N CYS A 134 -2.31 7.02 7.82
CA CYS A 134 -1.37 6.57 6.80
C CYS A 134 -1.90 5.35 6.03
N SER A 135 -2.41 4.33 6.72
CA SER A 135 -3.03 3.16 6.09
C SER A 135 -4.21 3.53 5.17
N VAL A 136 -5.11 4.40 5.64
CA VAL A 136 -6.27 4.84 4.85
C VAL A 136 -5.82 5.61 3.61
N LEU A 137 -4.89 6.56 3.76
CA LEU A 137 -4.37 7.34 2.65
C LEU A 137 -3.64 6.49 1.61
N LYS A 138 -2.90 5.46 2.06
CA LYS A 138 -2.33 4.42 1.20
C LYS A 138 -3.41 3.73 0.37
N TRP A 139 -4.43 3.15 1.03
CA TRP A 139 -5.49 2.41 0.35
C TRP A 139 -6.28 3.27 -0.63
N LEU A 140 -6.62 4.50 -0.24
CA LEU A 140 -7.28 5.47 -1.12
C LEU A 140 -6.42 5.81 -2.34
N SER A 141 -5.11 5.95 -2.16
CA SER A 141 -4.17 6.23 -3.27
C SER A 141 -4.06 5.04 -4.24
N LEU A 142 -4.02 3.80 -3.73
CA LEU A 142 -4.04 2.59 -4.56
C LEU A 142 -5.34 2.50 -5.38
N ILE A 143 -6.49 2.72 -4.75
CA ILE A 143 -7.80 2.73 -5.41
C ILE A 143 -7.87 3.85 -6.46
N LEU A 144 -7.40 5.06 -6.12
CA LEU A 144 -7.36 6.19 -7.04
C LEU A 144 -6.53 5.89 -8.28
N PHE A 145 -5.37 5.26 -8.12
CA PHE A 145 -4.54 4.90 -9.26
C PHE A 145 -5.23 3.89 -10.18
N CYS A 146 -5.87 2.85 -9.60
CA CYS A 146 -6.69 1.90 -10.36
C CYS A 146 -7.81 2.62 -11.13
N ALA A 147 -8.52 3.54 -10.47
CA ALA A 147 -9.57 4.33 -11.10
C ALA A 147 -9.04 5.20 -12.27
N LEU A 148 -7.86 5.82 -12.12
CA LEU A 148 -7.22 6.57 -13.19
C LEU A 148 -6.86 5.69 -14.39
N VAL A 149 -6.37 4.47 -14.15
CA VAL A 149 -6.06 3.51 -15.22
C VAL A 149 -7.33 3.10 -15.96
N LEU A 150 -8.40 2.76 -15.23
CA LEU A 150 -9.69 2.39 -15.81
C LEU A 150 -10.31 3.53 -16.62
N TRP A 151 -10.28 4.76 -16.08
CA TRP A 151 -10.76 5.94 -16.79
C TRP A 151 -9.97 6.19 -18.08
N ALA A 152 -8.65 6.03 -18.05
CA ALA A 152 -7.82 6.16 -19.24
C ALA A 152 -8.16 5.12 -20.32
N GLN A 153 -8.49 3.88 -19.95
CA GLN A 153 -8.95 2.87 -20.91
C GLN A 153 -10.33 3.19 -21.47
N ALA A 154 -11.28 3.61 -20.62
CA ALA A 154 -12.63 3.95 -21.05
C ALA A 154 -12.64 5.07 -22.10
N VAL A 155 -11.87 6.14 -21.87
CA VAL A 155 -11.74 7.27 -22.82
C VAL A 155 -11.10 6.81 -24.15
N LYS A 156 -10.15 5.87 -24.09
CA LYS A 156 -9.49 5.32 -25.27
C LYS A 156 -10.46 4.51 -26.12
N ASP A 157 -11.30 3.69 -25.49
CA ASP A 157 -12.27 2.85 -26.19
C ASP A 157 -13.38 3.68 -26.84
N GLU A 158 -13.86 4.74 -26.19
CA GLU A 158 -14.84 5.66 -26.77
C GLU A 158 -14.31 6.34 -28.04
N ARG A 159 -13.06 6.80 -28.02
CA ARG A 159 -12.42 7.45 -29.18
C ARG A 159 -12.03 6.49 -30.30
N GLY A 160 -11.86 5.20 -30.02
CA GLY A 160 -11.59 4.19 -31.04
C GLY A 160 -12.85 3.72 -31.77
N ARG A 161 -14.04 4.03 -31.23
CA ARG A 161 -15.34 3.69 -31.82
C ARG A 161 -15.98 4.84 -32.62
N ALA A 162 -15.46 6.06 -32.47
CA ALA A 162 -15.89 7.27 -33.18
C ALA A 162 -15.06 7.46 -34.46
#